data_AF-A0A418PL88-F1
#
_entry.id   AF-A0A418PL88-F1
#
_cell.length_a   1.000
_cell.length_b   1.000
_cell.length_c   1.000
_cell.angle_alpha   90.00
_cell.angle_beta   90.00
_cell.angle_gamma   90.00
#
_symmetry.space_group_name_H-M   'P 1'
#
loop_
_entity.id
_entity.type
_entity.pdbx_description
1 polymer ?
#
loop_
_entity_poly.entity_id
_entity_poly.type
_entity_poly.pdbx_seq_one_letter_code
_entity_poly.pdbx_strand_id
1 'polypeptide(L)'
;MISKISLDKVASYKKLTVLETDKKVNLVYGLNGTGKSTLSNFLNKTTDQKFKDCSIEGLGDNEDILVYNQTFIQENFFESESLKGIFTLSKKNKEAETKIANAEKEIKKIEADKGIKEKELQKEKDAIALKIETAKIKVWEIKKNYTGGDRVLEFCLEGYRNDGSKLLTFFEGLKKSENKPTKTIESIKEEVQALAGDNAQKFDTINPISFTVQHIESETLFKKQIVGNENSTVSELINKLGSSDWVKDGLKYLPAEIETENETCPFCQEQTISSQLIQSIKEYFDESYEADLTAIKEFRKQYAEAIQLIPDKSTFESNPKFENHKKDFEIKYNELSRIIGDNLKNIDEKIKSPSVSVSLIATSKSLEELNQIIESINKLVSDHNRKIDRKEAALGEIKASFWDLMRWEYDQTISSLINDKAESGRNLSTIIKSIQDYETKIAKQKAIIIEQQKQTTNIEEAISNINNGLIDLGIEDFKIKHHSENLYKIVREQNDNRIFHSLSEGEKMIISFMYFLELCRGKKDATEAGKKKIVV
;
A
#
# COMPACT_ATOMS: atom_id res chain seq x y z
N MET A 1 -49.15 13.36 65.67
CA MET A 1 -50.08 14.39 65.17
C MET A 1 -50.84 14.92 66.35
N ILE A 2 -50.77 16.22 66.61
CA ILE A 2 -51.42 16.83 67.77
C ILE A 2 -52.93 16.59 67.69
N SER A 3 -53.46 15.97 68.73
CA SER A 3 -54.88 15.63 68.88
C SER A 3 -55.60 16.59 69.83
N LYS A 4 -54.86 17.17 70.77
CA LYS A 4 -55.40 18.07 71.79
C LYS A 4 -54.34 19.07 72.26
N ILE A 5 -54.75 20.33 72.39
CA ILE A 5 -53.97 21.41 72.98
C ILE A 5 -54.77 21.99 74.14
N SER A 6 -54.19 21.99 75.33
CA SER A 6 -54.79 22.55 76.54
C SER A 6 -54.02 23.79 76.98
N LEU A 7 -54.72 24.91 77.13
CA LEU A 7 -54.17 26.18 77.58
C LEU A 7 -54.89 26.60 78.87
N ASP A 8 -54.14 26.78 79.95
CA ASP A 8 -54.66 27.28 81.22
C ASP A 8 -53.72 28.31 81.84
N LYS A 9 -54.31 29.26 82.59
CA LYS A 9 -53.63 30.31 83.38
C LYS A 9 -52.54 31.10 82.64
N VAL A 10 -52.64 31.25 81.33
CA VAL A 10 -51.64 31.98 80.52
C VAL A 10 -52.27 33.10 79.69
N ALA A 11 -51.77 34.33 79.87
CA ALA A 11 -52.20 35.53 79.15
C ALA A 11 -53.74 35.69 79.05
N SER A 12 -54.31 35.41 77.87
CA SER A 12 -55.74 35.53 77.55
C SER A 12 -56.57 34.33 78.00
N TYR A 13 -55.92 33.20 78.29
CA TYR A 13 -56.54 31.95 78.75
C TYR A 13 -56.59 31.94 80.29
N LYS A 14 -57.61 32.58 80.86
CA LYS A 14 -57.81 32.69 82.33
C LYS A 14 -58.40 31.43 82.97
N LYS A 15 -59.01 30.57 82.16
CA LYS A 15 -59.57 29.27 82.54
C LYS A 15 -59.08 28.25 81.51
N LEU A 16 -59.13 26.96 81.88
CA LEU A 16 -58.80 25.86 81.00
C LEU A 16 -59.62 25.95 79.70
N THR A 17 -58.91 26.14 78.60
CA THR A 17 -59.45 26.11 77.24
C THR A 17 -58.77 25.00 76.46
N VAL A 18 -59.57 24.17 75.82
CA VAL A 18 -59.10 23.00 75.09
C VAL A 18 -59.43 23.15 73.61
N LEU A 19 -58.44 22.89 72.76
CA LEU A 19 -58.60 22.70 71.32
C LEU A 19 -58.36 21.23 71.00
N GLU A 20 -59.43 20.50 70.69
CA GLU A 20 -59.40 19.10 70.25
C GLU A 20 -59.67 19.02 68.75
N THR A 21 -58.86 18.22 68.03
CA THR A 21 -59.02 18.05 66.58
C THR A 21 -58.46 16.71 66.11
N ASP A 22 -59.14 16.11 65.14
CA ASP A 22 -58.68 14.96 64.37
C ASP A 22 -58.24 15.35 62.95
N LYS A 23 -58.31 16.65 62.60
CA LYS A 23 -58.07 17.16 61.26
C LYS A 23 -56.61 17.51 61.04
N LYS A 24 -56.11 17.21 59.82
CA LYS A 24 -54.74 17.54 59.38
C LYS A 24 -54.51 19.04 59.20
N VAL A 25 -55.55 19.80 58.84
CA VAL A 25 -55.50 21.25 58.64
C VAL A 25 -56.52 21.88 59.56
N ASN A 26 -56.08 22.85 60.37
CA ASN A 26 -56.90 23.54 61.36
C ASN A 26 -56.80 25.05 61.14
N LEU A 27 -57.95 25.71 60.99
CA LEU A 27 -58.01 27.16 60.86
C LEU A 27 -58.53 27.76 62.17
N VAL A 28 -57.65 28.44 62.91
CA VAL A 28 -57.98 29.11 64.19
C VAL A 28 -58.04 30.61 63.97
N TYR A 29 -59.23 31.20 64.07
CA TYR A 29 -59.45 32.64 63.88
C TYR A 29 -60.21 33.24 65.07
N GLY A 30 -60.12 34.56 65.22
CA GLY A 30 -60.79 35.29 66.30
C GLY A 30 -60.40 36.76 66.31
N LEU A 31 -61.10 37.59 67.09
CA LEU A 31 -60.81 39.02 67.22
C LEU A 31 -59.42 39.30 67.83
N ASN A 32 -58.95 40.54 67.73
CA ASN A 32 -57.73 40.95 68.43
C ASN A 32 -57.92 40.79 69.94
N GLY A 33 -56.92 40.21 70.62
CA GLY A 33 -56.98 39.93 72.05
C GLY A 33 -57.54 38.56 72.44
N THR A 34 -57.99 37.71 71.49
CA THR A 34 -58.49 36.35 71.82
C THR A 34 -57.43 35.31 72.15
N GLY A 35 -56.14 35.67 72.12
CA GLY A 35 -55.04 34.76 72.52
C GLY A 35 -54.37 33.95 71.40
N LYS A 36 -54.66 34.21 70.11
CA LYS A 36 -54.04 33.52 68.96
C LYS A 36 -52.50 33.47 69.03
N SER A 37 -51.87 34.61 69.31
CA SER A 37 -50.41 34.70 69.46
C SER A 37 -49.90 33.95 70.69
N THR A 38 -50.70 33.84 71.76
CA THR A 38 -50.35 33.04 72.94
C THR A 38 -50.34 31.55 72.58
N LEU A 39 -51.31 31.08 71.80
CA LEU A 39 -51.36 29.71 71.28
C LEU A 39 -50.14 29.39 70.40
N SER A 40 -49.81 30.23 69.42
CA SER A 40 -48.64 29.98 68.55
C SER A 40 -47.32 30.06 69.33
N ASN A 41 -47.18 30.98 70.29
CA ASN A 41 -46.00 31.06 71.15
C ASN A 41 -45.82 29.84 72.05
N PHE A 42 -46.91 29.25 72.54
CA PHE A 42 -46.86 27.99 73.27
C PHE A 42 -46.32 26.87 72.39
N LEU A 43 -46.83 26.75 71.17
CA LEU A 43 -46.39 25.75 70.20
C LEU A 43 -44.93 25.94 69.77
N ASN A 44 -44.41 27.18 69.80
CA ASN A 44 -43.01 27.47 69.49
C ASN A 44 -42.06 27.11 70.65
N LYS A 45 -42.49 27.30 71.91
CA LYS A 45 -41.66 27.08 73.12
C LYS A 45 -42.46 26.36 74.21
N THR A 46 -42.76 25.09 73.97
CA THR A 46 -43.60 24.26 74.85
C THR A 46 -43.06 24.12 76.27
N THR A 47 -41.74 24.27 76.45
CA THR A 47 -41.04 24.09 77.74
C THR A 47 -40.82 25.40 78.51
N ASP A 48 -41.29 26.54 78.01
CA ASP A 48 -41.11 27.83 78.70
C ASP A 48 -41.94 27.87 80.00
N GLN A 49 -41.35 28.38 81.09
CA GLN A 49 -41.92 28.37 82.45
C GLN A 49 -43.31 29.01 82.50
N LYS A 50 -43.58 29.97 81.62
CA LYS A 50 -44.88 30.66 81.52
C LYS A 50 -46.03 29.76 81.00
N PHE A 51 -45.71 28.60 80.44
CA PHE A 51 -46.67 27.62 79.91
C PHE A 51 -46.75 26.34 80.75
N LYS A 52 -46.26 26.35 81.99
CA LYS A 52 -46.27 25.18 82.90
C LYS A 52 -47.65 24.54 83.12
N ASP A 53 -48.71 25.32 82.96
CA ASP A 53 -50.11 24.89 83.12
C ASP A 53 -50.77 24.53 81.76
N CYS A 54 -49.99 24.45 80.67
CA CYS A 54 -50.43 24.10 79.32
C CYS A 54 -49.89 22.72 78.90
N SER A 55 -50.61 22.01 78.04
CA SER A 55 -50.20 20.68 77.57
C SER A 55 -50.59 20.40 76.11
N ILE A 56 -49.89 19.43 75.52
CA ILE A 56 -50.13 18.93 74.15
C ILE A 56 -50.25 17.42 74.23
N GLU A 57 -51.29 16.85 73.63
CA GLU A 57 -51.45 15.40 73.49
C GLU A 57 -51.38 14.98 72.02
N GLY A 58 -50.79 13.81 71.76
CA GLY A 58 -50.64 13.25 70.41
C GLY A 58 -49.38 13.70 69.64
N LEU A 59 -48.51 14.51 70.24
CA LEU A 59 -47.19 14.81 69.68
C LEU A 59 -46.28 13.59 69.86
N GLY A 60 -45.80 13.01 68.76
CA GLY A 60 -44.89 11.86 68.81
C GLY A 60 -43.42 12.27 69.02
N ASP A 61 -42.59 11.37 69.54
CA ASP A 61 -41.15 11.62 69.80
C ASP A 61 -40.33 11.96 68.54
N ASN A 62 -40.88 11.68 67.35
CA ASN A 62 -40.26 11.93 66.04
C ASN A 62 -41.00 13.02 65.24
N GLU A 63 -41.71 13.93 65.93
CA GLU A 63 -42.43 15.06 65.35
C GLU A 63 -41.86 16.40 65.82
N ASP A 64 -41.54 17.28 64.86
CA ASP A 64 -41.04 18.64 65.12
C ASP A 64 -42.16 19.67 64.86
N ILE A 65 -42.33 20.65 65.75
CA ILE A 65 -43.23 21.79 65.54
C ILE A 65 -42.45 22.97 64.97
N LEU A 66 -42.90 23.51 63.84
CA LEU A 66 -42.36 24.72 63.21
C LEU A 66 -43.45 25.79 63.24
N VAL A 67 -43.17 26.91 63.89
CA VAL A 67 -44.15 28.01 64.06
C VAL A 67 -43.65 29.26 63.35
N TYR A 68 -44.45 29.81 62.44
CA TYR A 68 -44.18 31.12 61.84
C TYR A 68 -44.92 32.20 62.63
N ASN A 69 -44.21 32.93 63.48
CA ASN A 69 -44.75 34.05 64.23
C ASN A 69 -43.69 35.15 64.45
N GLN A 70 -44.07 36.23 65.17
CA GLN A 70 -43.17 37.34 65.43
C GLN A 70 -41.90 36.93 66.18
N THR A 71 -41.98 35.94 67.07
CA THR A 71 -40.81 35.38 67.79
C THR A 71 -39.87 34.67 66.82
N PHE A 72 -40.38 33.91 65.85
CA PHE A 72 -39.56 33.29 64.80
C PHE A 72 -38.77 34.34 63.99
N ILE A 73 -39.44 35.43 63.59
CA ILE A 73 -38.80 36.52 62.83
C ILE A 73 -37.72 37.20 63.68
N GLN A 74 -38.01 37.47 64.96
CA GLN A 74 -37.04 38.08 65.90
C GLN A 74 -35.77 37.24 66.05
N GLU A 75 -35.92 35.95 66.36
CA GLU A 75 -34.80 35.05 66.63
C GLU A 75 -33.94 34.76 65.40
N ASN A 76 -34.54 34.72 64.20
CA ASN A 76 -33.82 34.35 62.98
C ASN A 76 -33.29 35.55 62.17
N PHE A 77 -33.91 36.74 62.30
CA PHE A 77 -33.60 37.90 61.45
C PHE A 77 -33.21 39.18 62.20
N PHE A 78 -33.59 39.35 63.48
CA PHE A 78 -33.28 40.57 64.24
C PHE A 78 -32.13 40.39 65.23
N GLU A 79 -32.02 39.24 65.90
CA GLU A 79 -30.98 39.00 66.93
C GLU A 79 -29.63 38.57 66.35
N SER A 80 -29.57 38.21 65.06
CA SER A 80 -28.35 37.75 64.37
C SER A 80 -28.05 38.60 63.14
N GLU A 81 -26.81 39.09 63.01
CA GLU A 81 -26.36 39.84 61.80
C GLU A 81 -26.29 38.96 60.54
N SER A 82 -26.43 37.65 60.72
CA SER A 82 -26.41 36.65 59.64
C SER A 82 -27.54 35.64 59.86
N LEU A 83 -28.19 35.25 58.77
CA LEU A 83 -29.26 34.25 58.82
C LEU A 83 -28.63 32.88 59.00
N LYS A 84 -29.18 32.06 59.90
CA LYS A 84 -28.79 30.65 59.96
C LYS A 84 -29.13 29.99 58.62
N GLY A 85 -28.23 29.20 58.10
CA GLY A 85 -28.43 28.42 56.90
C GLY A 85 -29.48 27.36 57.20
N ILE A 86 -30.41 27.18 56.28
CA ILE A 86 -31.49 26.20 56.40
C ILE A 86 -30.93 24.77 56.44
N PHE A 87 -29.71 24.59 55.89
CA PHE A 87 -28.92 23.39 55.99
C PHE A 87 -27.59 23.69 56.69
N THR A 88 -27.25 22.89 57.70
CA THR A 88 -25.92 22.90 58.31
C THR A 88 -24.91 22.24 57.36
N LEU A 89 -23.82 22.94 57.02
CA LEU A 89 -22.51 22.38 56.69
C LEU A 89 -22.21 21.43 57.84
N SER A 90 -22.48 20.17 57.63
CA SER A 90 -21.80 19.15 58.38
C SER A 90 -20.29 19.32 58.12
N LYS A 91 -19.45 18.90 59.08
CA LYS A 91 -17.99 18.82 58.93
C LYS A 91 -17.56 18.23 57.56
N LYS A 92 -18.38 17.36 56.98
CA LYS A 92 -18.19 16.75 55.66
C LYS A 92 -18.15 17.76 54.50
N ASN A 93 -18.90 18.86 54.54
CA ASN A 93 -18.96 19.81 53.43
C ASN A 93 -17.71 20.71 53.36
N LYS A 94 -17.19 21.16 54.51
CA LYS A 94 -15.90 21.88 54.58
C LYS A 94 -14.74 21.00 54.13
N GLU A 95 -14.78 19.72 54.49
CA GLU A 95 -13.84 18.71 54.00
C GLU A 95 -13.96 18.50 52.47
N ALA A 96 -15.18 18.50 51.93
CA ALA A 96 -15.44 18.38 50.49
C ALA A 96 -14.92 19.57 49.68
N GLU A 97 -15.19 20.82 50.10
CA GLU A 97 -14.65 22.03 49.45
C GLU A 97 -13.12 22.07 49.47
N THR A 98 -12.52 21.71 50.61
CA THR A 98 -11.05 21.63 50.73
C THR A 98 -10.47 20.58 49.78
N LYS A 99 -11.14 19.43 49.62
CA LYS A 99 -10.73 18.38 48.67
C LYS A 99 -10.89 18.83 47.22
N ILE A 100 -11.94 19.58 46.88
CA ILE A 100 -12.13 20.16 45.53
C ILE A 100 -10.99 21.14 45.22
N ALA A 101 -10.73 22.11 46.10
CA ALA A 101 -9.67 23.09 45.91
C ALA A 101 -8.27 22.44 45.76
N ASN A 102 -8.00 21.39 46.55
CA ASN A 102 -6.75 20.62 46.43
C ASN A 102 -6.67 19.84 45.12
N ALA A 103 -7.77 19.20 44.68
CA ALA A 103 -7.82 18.47 43.42
C ALA A 103 -7.65 19.41 42.22
N GLU A 104 -8.26 20.59 42.22
CA GLU A 104 -8.08 21.62 41.17
C GLU A 104 -6.64 22.13 41.11
N LYS A 105 -6.01 22.37 42.27
CA LYS A 105 -4.61 22.77 42.35
C LYS A 105 -3.68 21.68 41.81
N GLU A 106 -3.97 20.41 42.12
CA GLU A 106 -3.20 19.28 41.62
C GLU A 106 -3.40 19.08 40.11
N ILE A 107 -4.61 19.27 39.57
CA ILE A 107 -4.87 19.26 38.11
C ILE A 107 -4.01 20.31 37.41
N LYS A 108 -4.02 21.57 37.89
CA LYS A 108 -3.20 22.64 37.29
C LYS A 108 -1.71 22.30 37.27
N LYS A 109 -1.22 21.66 38.34
CA LYS A 109 0.17 21.20 38.42
C LYS A 109 0.45 20.10 37.40
N ILE A 110 -0.41 19.07 37.33
CA ILE A 110 -0.27 17.96 36.38
C ILE A 110 -0.38 18.44 34.93
N GLU A 111 -1.26 19.39 34.62
CA GLU A 111 -1.42 19.97 33.28
C GLU A 111 -0.17 20.76 32.86
N ALA A 112 0.47 21.49 33.79
CA ALA A 112 1.75 22.14 33.52
C ALA A 112 2.84 21.11 33.18
N ASP A 113 2.96 20.04 33.97
CA ASP A 113 3.93 18.95 33.73
C ASP A 113 3.65 18.22 32.40
N LYS A 114 2.37 17.98 32.08
CA LYS A 114 1.93 17.42 30.79
C LYS A 114 2.34 18.32 29.62
N GLY A 115 2.12 19.62 29.73
CA GLY A 115 2.49 20.59 28.70
C GLY A 115 4.01 20.65 28.44
N ILE A 116 4.85 20.37 29.45
CA ILE A 116 6.29 20.19 29.26
C ILE A 116 6.57 18.94 28.41
N LYS A 117 5.93 17.80 28.70
CA LYS A 117 6.08 16.57 27.93
C LYS A 117 5.55 16.66 26.50
N GLU A 118 4.46 17.38 26.27
CA GLU A 118 3.95 17.63 24.91
C GLU A 118 4.93 18.47 24.07
N LYS A 119 5.61 19.45 24.70
CA LYS A 119 6.70 20.20 24.04
C LYS A 119 7.92 19.33 23.75
N GLU A 120 8.29 18.45 24.67
CA GLU A 120 9.35 17.45 24.44
C GLU A 120 9.00 16.53 23.27
N LEU A 121 7.75 16.06 23.18
CA LEU A 121 7.25 15.21 22.09
C LEU A 121 7.40 15.90 20.73
N GLN A 122 7.00 17.17 20.64
CA GLN A 122 7.10 17.91 19.38
C GLN A 122 8.56 18.14 18.98
N LYS A 123 9.42 18.52 19.94
CA LYS A 123 10.87 18.68 19.69
C LYS A 123 11.51 17.41 19.14
N GLU A 124 11.16 16.26 19.72
CA GLU A 124 11.68 14.96 19.27
C GLU A 124 11.22 14.64 17.83
N LYS A 125 9.94 14.88 17.51
CA LYS A 125 9.39 14.72 16.15
C LYS A 125 10.08 15.62 15.14
N ASP A 126 10.31 16.88 15.49
CA ASP A 126 10.97 17.85 14.61
C ASP A 126 12.44 17.47 14.39
N ALA A 127 13.13 17.01 15.45
CA ALA A 127 14.52 16.57 15.38
C ALA A 127 14.69 15.37 14.45
N ILE A 128 13.83 14.33 14.55
CA ILE A 128 13.92 13.17 13.65
C ILE A 128 13.51 13.51 12.21
N ALA A 129 12.53 14.40 12.01
CA ALA A 129 12.15 14.87 10.69
C ALA A 129 13.31 15.61 9.99
N LEU A 130 14.05 16.44 10.73
CA LEU A 130 15.24 17.13 10.21
C LEU A 130 16.35 16.14 9.80
N LYS A 131 16.58 15.10 10.62
CA LYS A 131 17.55 14.02 10.30
C LYS A 131 17.14 13.24 9.04
N ILE A 132 15.84 12.94 8.88
CA ILE A 132 15.30 12.29 7.68
C ILE A 132 15.52 13.15 6.43
N GLU A 133 15.18 14.44 6.49
CA GLU A 133 15.38 15.35 5.36
C GLU A 133 16.87 15.53 5.02
N THR A 134 17.74 15.62 6.04
CA THR A 134 19.20 15.67 5.84
C THR A 134 19.71 14.41 5.12
N ALA A 135 19.30 13.23 5.58
CA ALA A 135 19.68 11.97 4.96
C ALA A 135 19.13 11.84 3.53
N LYS A 136 17.89 12.30 3.29
CA LYS A 136 17.27 12.34 1.97
C LYS A 136 18.06 13.23 1.00
N ILE A 137 18.44 14.44 1.42
CA ILE A 137 19.29 15.32 0.61
C ILE A 137 20.61 14.64 0.28
N LYS A 138 21.22 13.95 1.25
CA LYS A 138 22.50 13.25 1.06
C LYS A 138 22.38 12.10 0.07
N VAL A 139 21.40 11.23 0.22
CA VAL A 139 21.16 10.10 -0.71
C VAL A 139 20.78 10.61 -2.10
N TRP A 140 20.13 11.78 -2.21
CA TRP A 140 19.81 12.41 -3.49
C TRP A 140 21.04 12.85 -4.28
N GLU A 141 22.22 12.98 -3.66
CA GLU A 141 23.49 13.21 -4.36
C GLU A 141 23.80 12.07 -5.33
N ILE A 142 23.43 10.83 -5.01
CA ILE A 142 23.57 9.65 -5.90
C ILE A 142 22.82 9.90 -7.21
N LYS A 143 21.57 10.36 -7.12
CA LYS A 143 20.79 10.71 -8.31
C LYS A 143 21.50 11.79 -9.11
N LYS A 144 22.01 12.85 -8.47
CA LYS A 144 22.73 13.94 -9.18
C LYS A 144 23.98 13.42 -9.91
N ASN A 145 24.75 12.55 -9.26
CA ASN A 145 26.03 12.06 -9.76
C ASN A 145 25.89 11.04 -10.91
N TYR A 146 24.79 10.28 -10.96
CA TYR A 146 24.61 9.19 -11.95
C TYR A 146 23.46 9.42 -12.93
N THR A 147 22.84 10.61 -12.93
CA THR A 147 21.85 11.02 -13.96
C THR A 147 22.27 12.27 -14.75
N GLY A 148 23.31 12.98 -14.31
CA GLY A 148 23.87 14.15 -15.01
C GLY A 148 25.19 13.80 -15.71
N GLY A 149 25.36 14.25 -16.96
CA GLY A 149 26.58 13.98 -17.73
C GLY A 149 26.68 12.52 -18.20
N ASP A 150 27.60 11.75 -17.62
CA ASP A 150 27.83 10.33 -17.90
C ASP A 150 26.66 9.48 -17.38
N ARG A 151 25.81 9.02 -18.31
CA ARG A 151 24.54 8.31 -18.03
C ARG A 151 24.66 6.78 -18.06
N VAL A 152 25.88 6.23 -18.08
CA VAL A 152 26.10 4.78 -18.14
C VAL A 152 25.37 4.03 -17.00
N LEU A 153 25.32 4.60 -15.80
CA LEU A 153 24.69 3.99 -14.62
C LEU A 153 23.25 4.48 -14.39
N GLU A 154 22.66 5.22 -15.32
CA GLU A 154 21.33 5.82 -15.13
C GLU A 154 20.27 4.74 -14.87
N PHE A 155 20.35 3.60 -15.58
CA PHE A 155 19.42 2.46 -15.46
C PHE A 155 19.34 1.87 -14.03
N CYS A 156 20.41 2.00 -13.24
CA CYS A 156 20.41 1.56 -11.84
C CYS A 156 19.37 2.31 -11.00
N LEU A 157 19.03 3.55 -11.39
CA LEU A 157 18.12 4.44 -10.65
C LEU A 157 16.66 4.36 -11.11
N GLU A 158 16.32 3.52 -12.08
CA GLU A 158 14.92 3.35 -12.54
C GLU A 158 13.98 2.98 -11.39
N GLY A 159 12.84 3.67 -11.33
CA GLY A 159 11.87 3.55 -10.24
C GLY A 159 12.06 4.54 -9.07
N TYR A 160 13.26 5.13 -8.94
CA TYR A 160 13.61 6.01 -7.80
C TYR A 160 13.94 7.46 -8.18
N ARG A 161 14.02 7.78 -9.49
CA ARG A 161 14.52 9.07 -9.99
C ARG A 161 13.67 10.31 -9.67
N ASN A 162 12.38 10.11 -9.36
CA ASN A 162 11.41 11.20 -9.23
C ASN A 162 11.02 11.51 -7.78
N ASP A 163 11.45 10.68 -6.82
CA ASP A 163 11.02 10.78 -5.43
C ASP A 163 12.14 10.40 -4.47
N GLY A 164 12.72 11.42 -3.81
CA GLY A 164 13.80 11.23 -2.85
C GLY A 164 13.37 10.44 -1.60
N SER A 165 12.08 10.47 -1.24
CA SER A 165 11.57 9.68 -0.12
C SER A 165 11.52 8.19 -0.48
N LYS A 166 11.15 7.84 -1.73
CA LYS A 166 11.24 6.45 -2.22
C LYS A 166 12.67 5.95 -2.28
N LEU A 167 13.59 6.78 -2.75
CA LEU A 167 15.01 6.43 -2.80
C LEU A 167 15.58 6.18 -1.40
N LEU A 168 15.28 7.06 -0.43
CA LEU A 168 15.69 6.87 0.96
C LEU A 168 15.12 5.57 1.56
N THR A 169 13.82 5.32 1.36
CA THR A 169 13.16 4.09 1.86
C THR A 169 13.80 2.83 1.27
N PHE A 170 14.15 2.85 -0.02
CA PHE A 170 14.89 1.77 -0.67
C PHE A 170 16.26 1.55 -0.01
N PHE A 171 17.01 2.62 0.26
CA PHE A 171 18.31 2.54 0.96
C PHE A 171 18.21 1.96 2.36
N GLU A 172 17.18 2.33 3.12
CA GLU A 172 16.95 1.80 4.46
C GLU A 172 16.66 0.29 4.44
N GLY A 173 16.08 -0.21 3.34
CA GLY A 173 15.86 -1.64 3.12
C GLY A 173 17.11 -2.41 2.68
N LEU A 174 18.15 -1.74 2.20
CA LEU A 174 19.39 -2.39 1.78
C LEU A 174 20.23 -2.78 2.98
N LYS A 175 20.61 -4.05 3.03
CA LYS A 175 21.56 -4.56 4.02
C LYS A 175 22.97 -4.10 3.66
N LYS A 176 23.71 -3.63 4.66
CA LYS A 176 25.14 -3.38 4.50
C LYS A 176 25.85 -4.73 4.30
N SER A 177 26.67 -4.82 3.27
CA SER A 177 27.58 -5.97 3.07
C SER A 177 28.55 -6.11 4.24
N GLU A 178 28.92 -7.33 4.61
CA GLU A 178 29.92 -7.60 5.65
C GLU A 178 31.31 -7.15 5.21
N ASN A 179 31.62 -7.31 3.93
CA ASN A 179 32.90 -6.94 3.34
C ASN A 179 32.74 -5.73 2.43
N LYS A 180 33.79 -4.89 2.40
CA LYS A 180 33.85 -3.75 1.47
C LYS A 180 33.68 -4.28 0.04
N PRO A 181 32.75 -3.72 -0.75
CA PRO A 181 32.63 -4.06 -2.16
C PRO A 181 33.96 -3.90 -2.88
N THR A 182 34.35 -4.92 -3.64
CA THR A 182 35.63 -4.95 -4.37
C THR A 182 35.59 -4.16 -5.66
N LYS A 183 34.40 -3.99 -6.26
CA LYS A 183 34.18 -3.23 -7.49
C LYS A 183 34.14 -1.73 -7.20
N THR A 184 34.80 -0.95 -8.05
CA THR A 184 34.71 0.53 -8.07
C THR A 184 33.63 0.99 -9.06
N ILE A 185 33.26 2.27 -9.00
CA ILE A 185 32.32 2.86 -9.97
C ILE A 185 32.86 2.75 -11.40
N GLU A 186 34.15 2.97 -11.60
CA GLU A 186 34.81 2.87 -12.91
C GLU A 186 34.70 1.44 -13.45
N SER A 187 34.98 0.42 -12.63
CA SER A 187 34.84 -0.99 -13.01
C SER A 187 33.39 -1.35 -13.34
N ILE A 188 32.42 -0.86 -12.57
CA ILE A 188 30.98 -1.07 -12.85
C ILE A 188 30.60 -0.39 -14.18
N LYS A 189 31.10 0.82 -14.45
CA LYS A 189 30.87 1.51 -15.74
C LYS A 189 31.46 0.76 -16.92
N GLU A 190 32.69 0.26 -16.79
CA GLU A 190 33.34 -0.57 -17.82
C GLU A 190 32.52 -1.84 -18.12
N GLU A 191 32.03 -2.52 -17.07
CA GLU A 191 31.15 -3.69 -17.22
C GLU A 191 29.85 -3.34 -17.96
N VAL A 192 29.22 -2.21 -17.62
CA VAL A 192 28.02 -1.75 -18.32
C VAL A 192 28.33 -1.41 -19.76
N GLN A 193 29.40 -0.67 -20.05
CA GLN A 193 29.77 -0.31 -21.42
C GLN A 193 30.11 -1.55 -22.26
N ALA A 194 30.72 -2.56 -21.66
CA ALA A 194 30.95 -3.86 -22.31
C ALA A 194 29.64 -4.60 -22.66
N LEU A 195 28.55 -4.33 -21.93
CA LEU A 195 27.22 -4.90 -22.16
C LEU A 195 26.28 -3.98 -22.98
N ALA A 196 26.53 -2.68 -22.98
CA ALA A 196 25.66 -1.62 -23.49
C ALA A 196 25.94 -1.23 -24.95
N GLY A 197 26.53 -2.11 -25.75
CA GLY A 197 26.55 -1.93 -27.21
C GLY A 197 25.13 -1.71 -27.75
N ASP A 198 24.96 -0.62 -28.51
CA ASP A 198 23.69 -0.14 -29.05
C ASP A 198 23.16 -1.10 -30.15
N ASN A 199 21.88 -1.46 -30.09
CA ASN A 199 21.15 -2.36 -31.02
C ASN A 199 21.44 -3.87 -30.94
N ALA A 200 21.52 -4.43 -29.74
CA ALA A 200 21.59 -5.88 -29.57
C ALA A 200 20.22 -6.55 -29.88
N GLN A 201 19.92 -6.79 -31.15
CA GLN A 201 18.87 -7.71 -31.61
C GLN A 201 19.46 -9.11 -31.80
N LYS A 202 18.66 -10.15 -31.51
CA LYS A 202 19.07 -11.51 -31.84
C LYS A 202 19.22 -11.63 -33.35
N PHE A 203 20.25 -12.33 -33.79
CA PHE A 203 20.42 -12.68 -35.19
C PHE A 203 19.88 -14.09 -35.43
N ASP A 204 19.21 -14.28 -36.55
CA ASP A 204 18.77 -15.61 -36.98
C ASP A 204 19.98 -16.45 -37.41
N THR A 205 19.90 -17.75 -37.14
CA THR A 205 20.88 -18.71 -37.62
C THR A 205 20.70 -18.95 -39.11
N ILE A 206 21.80 -19.18 -39.80
CA ILE A 206 21.81 -19.49 -41.22
C ILE A 206 21.65 -21.00 -41.40
N ASN A 207 20.75 -21.41 -42.28
CA ASN A 207 20.59 -22.83 -42.58
C ASN A 207 21.77 -23.38 -43.40
N PRO A 208 22.22 -24.61 -43.14
CA PRO A 208 23.25 -25.26 -43.96
C PRO A 208 22.74 -25.50 -45.38
N ILE A 209 23.66 -25.50 -46.35
CA ILE A 209 23.34 -25.83 -47.74
C ILE A 209 23.17 -27.34 -47.84
N SER A 210 22.08 -27.76 -48.48
CA SER A 210 21.78 -29.17 -48.76
C SER A 210 21.90 -29.43 -50.26
N PHE A 211 22.56 -30.52 -50.62
CA PHE A 211 22.63 -31.03 -52.00
C PHE A 211 22.37 -32.54 -51.96
N THR A 212 21.11 -32.94 -52.14
CA THR A 212 20.63 -34.30 -51.84
C THR A 212 20.94 -35.34 -52.92
N VAL A 213 21.48 -34.91 -54.05
CA VAL A 213 21.71 -35.75 -55.24
C VAL A 213 23.16 -36.23 -55.38
N GLN A 214 23.95 -36.17 -54.31
CA GLN A 214 25.36 -36.61 -54.30
C GLN A 214 25.58 -38.07 -54.70
N HIS A 215 24.56 -38.92 -54.51
CA HIS A 215 24.60 -40.31 -54.96
C HIS A 215 24.76 -40.43 -56.48
N ILE A 216 24.28 -39.46 -57.26
CA ILE A 216 24.44 -39.42 -58.72
C ILE A 216 25.92 -39.31 -59.11
N GLU A 217 26.73 -38.61 -58.31
CA GLU A 217 28.15 -38.35 -58.60
C GLU A 217 29.01 -39.63 -58.52
N SER A 218 28.52 -40.67 -57.84
CA SER A 218 29.18 -41.97 -57.72
C SER A 218 28.58 -43.05 -58.61
N GLU A 219 27.56 -42.73 -59.41
CA GLU A 219 26.90 -43.69 -60.30
C GLU A 219 27.88 -44.25 -61.32
N THR A 220 27.94 -45.58 -61.40
CA THR A 220 28.86 -46.28 -62.31
C THR A 220 28.48 -46.09 -63.78
N LEU A 221 27.23 -45.72 -64.05
CA LEU A 221 26.68 -45.50 -65.38
C LEU A 221 27.43 -44.40 -66.15
N PHE A 222 27.99 -43.39 -65.48
CA PHE A 222 28.81 -42.36 -66.12
C PHE A 222 30.12 -42.91 -66.69
N LYS A 223 30.70 -43.92 -66.02
CA LYS A 223 31.95 -44.57 -66.44
C LYS A 223 31.72 -45.67 -67.49
N LYS A 224 30.53 -46.26 -67.54
CA LYS A 224 30.15 -47.26 -68.54
C LYS A 224 30.21 -46.66 -69.95
N GLN A 225 30.87 -47.32 -70.89
CA GLN A 225 30.74 -47.00 -72.31
C GLN A 225 29.40 -47.54 -72.80
N ILE A 226 28.47 -46.67 -73.17
CA ILE A 226 27.13 -47.06 -73.58
C ILE A 226 27.16 -47.18 -75.10
N VAL A 227 27.41 -48.39 -75.57
CA VAL A 227 27.39 -48.80 -76.98
C VAL A 227 26.20 -49.72 -77.22
N GLY A 228 25.86 -49.91 -78.50
CA GLY A 228 24.75 -50.76 -78.88
C GLY A 228 25.01 -52.26 -78.69
N ASN A 229 24.04 -53.08 -79.06
CA ASN A 229 24.09 -54.53 -79.04
C ASN A 229 25.28 -55.05 -79.88
N GLU A 230 26.30 -55.55 -79.20
CA GLU A 230 27.51 -56.07 -79.83
C GLU A 230 27.25 -57.30 -80.73
N ASN A 231 26.09 -57.95 -80.60
CA ASN A 231 25.68 -59.07 -81.44
C ASN A 231 24.95 -58.66 -82.73
N SER A 232 24.78 -57.35 -83.00
CA SER A 232 24.15 -56.87 -84.24
C SER A 232 25.07 -57.03 -85.46
N THR A 233 24.50 -57.17 -86.65
CA THR A 233 25.24 -57.30 -87.92
C THR A 233 26.10 -56.07 -88.26
N VAL A 234 25.78 -54.90 -87.72
CA VAL A 234 26.52 -53.66 -87.93
C VAL A 234 27.54 -53.35 -86.82
N SER A 235 27.55 -54.14 -85.73
CA SER A 235 28.32 -53.83 -84.52
C SER A 235 29.83 -53.84 -84.75
N GLU A 236 30.35 -54.79 -85.54
CA GLU A 236 31.79 -54.98 -85.76
C GLU A 236 32.44 -53.72 -86.33
N LEU A 237 31.83 -53.14 -87.38
CA LEU A 237 32.34 -51.94 -88.03
C LEU A 237 32.16 -50.70 -87.14
N ILE A 238 31.01 -50.57 -86.49
CA ILE A 238 30.71 -49.42 -85.61
C ILE A 238 31.70 -49.36 -84.44
N ASN A 239 31.97 -50.50 -83.80
CA ASN A 239 32.90 -50.63 -82.68
C ASN A 239 34.34 -50.41 -83.13
N LYS A 240 34.76 -51.00 -84.26
CA LYS A 240 36.10 -50.81 -84.82
C LYS A 240 36.41 -49.34 -85.10
N LEU A 241 35.42 -48.58 -85.56
CA LEU A 241 35.56 -47.15 -85.87
C LEU A 241 35.31 -46.24 -84.66
N GLY A 242 34.83 -46.77 -83.53
CA GLY A 242 34.41 -45.96 -82.37
C GLY A 242 33.32 -44.94 -82.73
N SER A 243 32.44 -45.30 -83.68
CA SER A 243 31.53 -44.35 -84.34
C SER A 243 30.08 -44.44 -83.87
N SER A 244 29.82 -45.16 -82.76
CA SER A 244 28.48 -45.44 -82.24
C SER A 244 27.61 -44.19 -82.10
N ASP A 245 28.14 -43.11 -81.51
CA ASP A 245 27.40 -41.87 -81.30
C ASP A 245 27.11 -41.15 -82.63
N TRP A 246 28.06 -41.15 -83.57
CA TRP A 246 27.88 -40.58 -84.90
C TRP A 246 26.82 -41.35 -85.71
N VAL A 247 26.81 -42.68 -85.62
CA VAL A 247 25.79 -43.52 -86.28
C VAL A 247 24.41 -43.24 -85.68
N LYS A 248 24.29 -43.14 -84.35
CA LYS A 248 23.02 -42.80 -83.68
C LYS A 248 22.50 -41.43 -84.10
N ASP A 249 23.38 -40.43 -84.17
CA ASP A 249 23.02 -39.08 -84.60
C ASP A 249 22.66 -39.05 -86.09
N GLY A 250 23.40 -39.81 -86.89
CA GLY A 250 23.18 -39.99 -88.33
C GLY A 250 21.77 -40.48 -88.68
N LEU A 251 21.18 -41.34 -87.84
CA LEU A 251 19.79 -41.82 -88.02
C LEU A 251 18.77 -40.68 -88.12
N LYS A 252 19.02 -39.50 -87.53
CA LYS A 252 18.10 -38.35 -87.57
C LYS A 252 18.01 -37.70 -88.96
N TYR A 253 19.03 -37.90 -89.79
CA TYR A 253 19.09 -37.37 -91.14
C TYR A 253 18.58 -38.37 -92.19
N LEU A 254 18.29 -39.60 -91.76
CA LEU A 254 17.66 -40.61 -92.60
C LEU A 254 16.14 -40.45 -92.57
N PRO A 255 15.45 -40.80 -93.67
CA PRO A 255 14.00 -40.77 -93.73
C PRO A 255 13.38 -41.74 -92.71
N ALA A 256 12.27 -41.31 -92.10
CA ALA A 256 11.59 -42.09 -91.05
C ALA A 256 10.95 -43.36 -91.60
N GLU A 257 10.48 -43.30 -92.84
CA GLU A 257 9.89 -44.39 -93.62
C GLU A 257 10.61 -44.43 -94.97
N ILE A 258 10.86 -45.64 -95.47
CA ILE A 258 11.48 -45.82 -96.79
C ILE A 258 10.34 -46.01 -97.80
N GLU A 259 10.20 -45.08 -98.73
CA GLU A 259 9.19 -45.13 -99.79
C GLU A 259 9.65 -46.00 -100.97
N THR A 260 10.96 -46.01 -101.24
CA THR A 260 11.60 -46.82 -102.29
C THR A 260 12.87 -47.48 -101.79
N GLU A 261 13.06 -48.79 -102.01
CA GLU A 261 14.30 -49.47 -101.61
C GLU A 261 15.53 -48.84 -102.28
N ASN A 262 16.60 -48.66 -101.49
CA ASN A 262 17.86 -47.98 -101.86
C ASN A 262 17.71 -46.47 -102.13
N GLU A 263 17.20 -45.74 -101.14
CA GLU A 263 17.17 -44.28 -101.20
C GLU A 263 18.58 -43.68 -101.17
N THR A 264 18.69 -42.46 -101.70
CA THR A 264 19.93 -41.69 -101.72
C THR A 264 20.39 -41.40 -100.29
N CYS A 265 21.59 -41.85 -99.94
CA CYS A 265 22.18 -41.60 -98.64
C CYS A 265 22.59 -40.13 -98.51
N PRO A 266 22.15 -39.41 -97.44
CA PRO A 266 22.51 -38.02 -97.23
C PRO A 266 24.01 -37.81 -96.95
N PHE A 267 24.75 -38.87 -96.61
CA PHE A 267 26.17 -38.80 -96.26
C PHE A 267 27.10 -39.04 -97.45
N CYS A 268 26.86 -40.10 -98.24
CA CYS A 268 27.71 -40.45 -99.38
C CYS A 268 27.11 -40.07 -100.75
N GLN A 269 25.85 -39.65 -100.80
CA GLN A 269 25.09 -39.31 -102.01
C GLN A 269 24.83 -40.50 -102.97
N GLU A 270 25.15 -41.73 -102.55
CA GLU A 270 24.87 -42.97 -103.30
C GLU A 270 23.55 -43.63 -102.83
N GLN A 271 22.89 -44.37 -103.72
CA GLN A 271 21.67 -45.14 -103.44
C GLN A 271 21.97 -46.38 -102.59
N THR A 272 21.98 -46.20 -101.26
CA THR A 272 22.50 -47.22 -100.31
C THR A 272 21.61 -47.41 -99.08
N ILE A 273 20.57 -46.60 -98.90
CA ILE A 273 19.70 -46.67 -97.72
C ILE A 273 18.55 -47.67 -97.98
N SER A 274 18.61 -48.84 -97.35
CA SER A 274 17.58 -49.89 -97.42
C SER A 274 16.86 -50.09 -96.09
N SER A 275 15.68 -50.72 -96.14
CA SER A 275 14.86 -50.98 -94.93
C SER A 275 15.60 -51.87 -93.94
N GLN A 276 16.29 -52.89 -94.47
CA GLN A 276 17.13 -53.79 -93.70
C GLN A 276 18.28 -53.06 -93.01
N LEU A 277 18.96 -52.13 -93.69
CA LEU A 277 20.07 -51.38 -93.08
C LEU A 277 19.60 -50.49 -91.92
N ILE A 278 18.51 -49.74 -92.11
CA ILE A 278 17.93 -48.91 -91.04
C ILE A 278 17.52 -49.79 -89.86
N GLN A 279 16.88 -50.94 -90.12
CA GLN A 279 16.45 -51.87 -89.08
C GLN A 279 17.65 -52.45 -88.31
N SER A 280 18.71 -52.89 -88.99
CA SER A 280 19.93 -53.40 -88.32
C SER A 280 20.64 -52.33 -87.48
N ILE A 281 20.65 -51.06 -87.92
CA ILE A 281 21.17 -49.95 -87.12
C ILE A 281 20.25 -49.64 -85.93
N LYS A 282 18.92 -49.71 -86.08
CA LYS A 282 17.97 -49.56 -84.97
C LYS A 282 18.11 -50.67 -83.93
N GLU A 283 18.25 -51.92 -84.37
CA GLU A 283 18.47 -53.11 -83.50
C GLU A 283 19.81 -53.08 -82.77
N TYR A 284 20.81 -52.39 -83.35
CA TYR A 284 22.04 -52.10 -82.63
C TYR A 284 21.77 -51.19 -81.41
N PHE A 285 20.84 -50.24 -81.47
CA PHE A 285 20.46 -49.43 -80.30
C PHE A 285 19.26 -50.02 -79.58
N ASP A 286 19.49 -51.12 -78.86
CA ASP A 286 18.46 -51.92 -78.19
C ASP A 286 17.86 -51.28 -76.92
N GLU A 287 16.96 -52.02 -76.26
CA GLU A 287 16.30 -51.59 -75.02
C GLU A 287 17.30 -51.29 -73.89
N SER A 288 18.44 -51.99 -73.84
CA SER A 288 19.47 -51.74 -72.82
C SER A 288 20.16 -50.40 -73.04
N TYR A 289 20.47 -50.05 -74.30
CA TYR A 289 21.05 -48.76 -74.65
C TYR A 289 20.09 -47.60 -74.31
N GLU A 290 18.82 -47.73 -74.69
CA GLU A 290 17.81 -46.69 -74.42
C GLU A 290 17.46 -46.57 -72.93
N ALA A 291 17.48 -47.68 -72.17
CA ALA A 291 17.27 -47.67 -70.73
C ALA A 291 18.40 -46.91 -70.00
N ASP A 292 19.66 -47.17 -70.35
CA ASP A 292 20.81 -46.47 -69.80
C ASP A 292 20.76 -44.96 -70.11
N LEU A 293 20.43 -44.60 -71.35
CA LEU A 293 20.27 -43.19 -71.74
C LEU A 293 19.13 -42.48 -71.00
N THR A 294 18.02 -43.18 -70.77
CA THR A 294 16.87 -42.66 -70.03
C THR A 294 17.24 -42.41 -68.57
N ALA A 295 17.98 -43.34 -67.94
CA ALA A 295 18.48 -43.19 -66.59
C ALA A 295 19.41 -41.96 -66.46
N ILE A 296 20.34 -41.76 -67.41
CA ILE A 296 21.22 -40.58 -67.40
C ILE A 296 20.42 -39.27 -67.54
N LYS A 297 19.40 -39.24 -68.42
CA LYS A 297 18.53 -38.06 -68.58
C LYS A 297 17.75 -37.74 -67.30
N GLU A 298 17.30 -38.77 -66.58
CA GLU A 298 16.63 -38.60 -65.30
C GLU A 298 17.60 -38.09 -64.22
N PHE A 299 18.81 -38.64 -64.15
CA PHE A 299 19.86 -38.10 -63.28
C PHE A 299 20.19 -36.64 -63.59
N ARG A 300 20.29 -36.29 -64.88
CA ARG A 300 20.50 -34.91 -65.33
C ARG A 300 19.39 -33.97 -64.86
N LYS A 301 18.14 -34.41 -64.94
CA LYS A 301 16.98 -33.65 -64.47
C LYS A 301 17.04 -33.43 -62.96
N GLN A 302 17.21 -34.50 -62.18
CA GLN A 302 17.33 -34.40 -60.72
C GLN A 302 18.50 -33.51 -60.29
N TYR A 303 19.64 -33.64 -60.97
CA TYR A 303 20.82 -32.83 -60.71
C TYR A 303 20.56 -31.35 -61.01
N ALA A 304 19.93 -31.03 -62.15
CA ALA A 304 19.56 -29.66 -62.50
C ALA A 304 18.53 -29.05 -61.54
N GLU A 305 17.55 -29.82 -61.08
CA GLU A 305 16.56 -29.37 -60.10
C GLU A 305 17.22 -29.10 -58.74
N ALA A 306 18.14 -29.97 -58.30
CA ALA A 306 18.87 -29.76 -57.05
C ALA A 306 19.75 -28.50 -57.05
N ILE A 307 20.28 -28.11 -58.22
CA ILE A 307 21.05 -26.85 -58.38
C ILE A 307 20.18 -25.64 -58.07
N GLN A 308 18.92 -25.64 -58.50
CA GLN A 308 17.99 -24.51 -58.28
C GLN A 308 17.61 -24.33 -56.80
N LEU A 309 17.78 -25.38 -55.98
CA LEU A 309 17.51 -25.34 -54.54
C LEU A 309 18.68 -24.80 -53.72
N ILE A 310 19.85 -24.60 -54.33
CA ILE A 310 21.01 -24.01 -53.66
C ILE A 310 20.71 -22.52 -53.43
N PRO A 311 20.67 -22.03 -52.18
CA PRO A 311 20.36 -20.63 -51.89
C PRO A 311 21.42 -19.70 -52.48
N ASP A 312 20.99 -18.55 -53.02
CA ASP A 312 21.91 -17.53 -53.51
C ASP A 312 22.81 -16.98 -52.39
N LYS A 313 24.03 -16.57 -52.75
CA LYS A 313 25.03 -16.02 -51.81
C LYS A 313 24.50 -14.87 -50.96
N SER A 314 23.65 -14.02 -51.53
CA SER A 314 23.05 -12.87 -50.83
C SER A 314 22.25 -13.28 -49.58
N THR A 315 21.70 -14.50 -49.56
CA THR A 315 21.00 -15.07 -48.40
C THR A 315 21.91 -15.13 -47.17
N PHE A 316 23.18 -15.44 -47.37
CA PHE A 316 24.18 -15.59 -46.31
C PHE A 316 24.79 -14.25 -45.90
N GLU A 317 25.02 -13.35 -46.88
CA GLU A 317 25.60 -12.02 -46.69
C GLU A 317 24.75 -11.10 -45.82
N SER A 318 23.43 -11.36 -45.75
CA SER A 318 22.50 -10.62 -44.89
C SER A 318 22.79 -10.75 -43.39
N ASN A 319 23.54 -11.78 -42.97
CA ASN A 319 23.83 -12.02 -41.58
C ASN A 319 24.97 -11.10 -41.07
N PRO A 320 24.77 -10.32 -39.98
CA PRO A 320 25.79 -9.41 -39.46
C PRO A 320 27.09 -10.07 -38.97
N LYS A 321 27.14 -11.40 -38.81
CA LYS A 321 28.35 -12.16 -38.45
C LYS A 321 29.09 -12.75 -39.64
N PHE A 322 28.61 -12.52 -40.86
CA PHE A 322 29.18 -13.07 -42.08
C PHE A 322 30.53 -12.45 -42.47
N GLU A 323 30.73 -11.15 -42.22
CA GLU A 323 31.84 -10.36 -42.80
C GLU A 323 33.23 -10.97 -42.58
N ASN A 324 33.51 -11.50 -41.38
CA ASN A 324 34.82 -12.10 -41.07
C ASN A 324 35.08 -13.42 -41.81
N HIS A 325 34.04 -14.08 -42.30
CA HIS A 325 34.10 -15.34 -43.03
C HIS A 325 33.84 -15.16 -44.53
N LYS A 326 33.55 -13.93 -44.98
CA LYS A 326 33.12 -13.62 -46.34
C LYS A 326 34.06 -14.18 -47.40
N LYS A 327 35.35 -13.90 -47.28
CA LYS A 327 36.36 -14.33 -48.25
C LYS A 327 36.43 -15.86 -48.38
N ASP A 328 36.50 -16.56 -47.25
CA ASP A 328 36.60 -18.02 -47.24
C ASP A 328 35.29 -18.67 -47.74
N PHE A 329 34.15 -18.12 -47.35
CA PHE A 329 32.84 -18.53 -47.84
C PHE A 329 32.73 -18.36 -49.36
N GLU A 330 33.08 -17.19 -49.90
CA GLU A 330 33.01 -16.91 -51.34
C GLU A 330 33.88 -17.88 -52.14
N ILE A 331 35.09 -18.18 -51.67
CA ILE A 331 35.99 -19.14 -52.32
C ILE A 331 35.35 -20.53 -52.34
N LYS A 332 34.87 -21.03 -51.20
CA LYS A 332 34.29 -22.37 -51.08
C LYS A 332 32.95 -22.50 -51.82
N TYR A 333 32.12 -21.47 -51.78
CA TYR A 333 30.86 -21.42 -52.53
C TYR A 333 31.11 -21.45 -54.04
N ASN A 334 32.06 -20.64 -54.53
CA ASN A 334 32.44 -20.64 -55.94
C ASN A 334 32.99 -21.99 -56.38
N GLU A 335 33.82 -22.63 -55.55
CA GLU A 335 34.36 -23.96 -55.84
C GLU A 335 33.25 -25.02 -55.92
N LEU A 336 32.31 -25.01 -54.98
CA LEU A 336 31.15 -25.89 -55.02
C LEU A 336 30.31 -25.64 -56.29
N SER A 337 30.00 -24.37 -56.60
CA SER A 337 29.26 -24.00 -57.82
C SER A 337 29.97 -24.43 -59.10
N ARG A 338 31.31 -24.33 -59.13
CA ARG A 338 32.13 -24.77 -60.26
C ARG A 338 32.05 -26.29 -60.44
N ILE A 339 32.29 -27.06 -59.37
CA ILE A 339 32.21 -28.54 -59.42
C ILE A 339 30.82 -28.98 -59.89
N ILE A 340 29.77 -28.38 -59.33
CA ILE A 340 28.39 -28.67 -59.70
C ILE A 340 28.13 -28.34 -61.18
N GLY A 341 28.57 -27.17 -61.65
CA GLY A 341 28.42 -26.77 -63.04
C GLY A 341 29.19 -27.65 -64.02
N ASP A 342 30.41 -28.06 -63.65
CA ASP A 342 31.25 -28.96 -64.44
C ASP A 342 30.65 -30.36 -64.48
N ASN A 343 30.13 -30.88 -63.36
CA ASN A 343 29.39 -32.14 -63.32
C ASN A 343 28.14 -32.10 -64.21
N LEU A 344 27.35 -31.02 -64.20
CA LEU A 344 26.19 -30.91 -65.08
C LEU A 344 26.59 -30.91 -66.56
N LYS A 345 27.67 -30.20 -66.93
CA LYS A 345 28.22 -30.25 -68.30
C LYS A 345 28.67 -31.65 -68.69
N ASN A 346 29.37 -32.33 -67.79
CA ASN A 346 29.82 -33.71 -67.96
C ASN A 346 28.63 -34.68 -68.16
N ILE A 347 27.53 -34.48 -67.43
CA ILE A 347 26.29 -35.23 -67.62
C ILE A 347 25.68 -34.91 -68.99
N ASP A 348 25.61 -33.63 -69.38
CA ASP A 348 25.10 -33.21 -70.70
C ASP A 348 25.96 -33.76 -71.86
N GLU A 349 27.28 -33.79 -71.70
CA GLU A 349 28.22 -34.41 -72.65
C GLU A 349 28.03 -35.92 -72.72
N LYS A 350 27.82 -36.59 -71.58
CA LYS A 350 27.50 -38.01 -71.54
C LYS A 350 26.21 -38.35 -72.28
N ILE A 351 25.20 -37.48 -72.24
CA ILE A 351 23.95 -37.64 -73.00
C ILE A 351 24.20 -37.45 -74.51
N LYS A 352 25.06 -36.50 -74.90
CA LYS A 352 25.40 -36.25 -76.31
C LYS A 352 26.29 -37.32 -76.91
N SER A 353 27.19 -37.88 -76.11
CA SER A 353 28.17 -38.89 -76.54
C SER A 353 28.20 -40.08 -75.56
N PRO A 354 27.16 -40.95 -75.57
CA PRO A 354 27.03 -42.08 -74.62
C PRO A 354 28.18 -43.09 -74.68
N SER A 355 28.86 -43.20 -75.83
CA SER A 355 30.03 -44.08 -75.96
C SER A 355 31.23 -43.61 -75.13
N VAL A 356 31.30 -42.33 -74.76
CA VAL A 356 32.41 -41.74 -74.02
C VAL A 356 32.21 -41.91 -72.52
N SER A 357 33.20 -42.45 -71.82
CA SER A 357 33.19 -42.54 -70.35
C SER A 357 33.48 -41.17 -69.74
N VAL A 358 32.66 -40.79 -68.75
CA VAL A 358 32.80 -39.54 -68.01
C VAL A 358 32.90 -39.86 -66.51
N SER A 359 33.65 -39.04 -65.77
CA SER A 359 33.72 -39.13 -64.31
C SER A 359 33.24 -37.84 -63.69
N LEU A 360 32.33 -37.96 -62.74
CA LEU A 360 31.86 -36.83 -61.95
C LEU A 360 32.76 -36.65 -60.73
N ILE A 361 32.90 -35.40 -60.29
CA ILE A 361 33.69 -35.04 -59.12
C ILE A 361 32.75 -34.98 -57.92
N ALA A 362 33.09 -35.68 -56.84
CA ALA A 362 32.27 -35.68 -55.62
C ALA A 362 32.23 -34.29 -54.97
N THR A 363 31.03 -33.78 -54.71
CA THR A 363 30.80 -32.48 -54.04
C THR A 363 30.84 -32.59 -52.52
N SER A 364 30.81 -33.80 -51.96
CA SER A 364 30.70 -34.02 -50.50
C SER A 364 31.71 -33.23 -49.69
N LYS A 365 32.99 -33.24 -50.09
CA LYS A 365 34.04 -32.52 -49.38
C LYS A 365 33.86 -30.99 -49.47
N SER A 366 33.61 -30.46 -50.66
CA SER A 366 33.41 -29.01 -50.85
C SER A 366 32.15 -28.51 -50.13
N LEU A 367 31.08 -29.32 -50.12
CA LEU A 367 29.86 -29.03 -49.39
C LEU A 367 30.08 -29.06 -47.87
N GLU A 368 30.81 -30.06 -47.37
CA GLU A 368 31.16 -30.16 -45.95
C GLU A 368 32.00 -28.96 -45.50
N GLU A 369 33.06 -28.61 -46.25
CA GLU A 369 33.91 -27.46 -45.96
C GLU A 369 33.12 -26.14 -45.96
N LEU A 370 32.18 -25.96 -46.90
CA LEU A 370 31.31 -24.79 -46.94
C LEU A 370 30.34 -24.74 -45.74
N ASN A 371 29.75 -25.89 -45.38
CA ASN A 371 28.86 -25.99 -44.23
C ASN A 371 29.59 -25.82 -42.89
N GLN A 372 30.87 -26.19 -42.79
CA GLN A 372 31.70 -25.89 -41.61
C GLN A 372 31.91 -24.37 -41.41
N ILE A 373 32.01 -23.61 -42.50
CA ILE A 373 32.06 -22.14 -42.43
C ILE A 373 30.72 -21.60 -41.92
N ILE A 374 29.59 -22.09 -42.45
CA ILE A 374 28.24 -21.72 -41.96
C ILE A 374 28.08 -22.07 -40.47
N GLU A 375 28.55 -23.25 -40.05
CA GLU A 375 28.53 -23.66 -38.64
C GLU A 375 29.36 -22.70 -37.77
N SER A 376 30.52 -22.25 -38.26
CA SER A 376 31.38 -21.29 -37.57
C SER A 376 30.69 -19.93 -37.42
N ILE A 377 29.99 -19.45 -38.45
CA ILE A 377 29.18 -18.23 -38.38
C ILE A 377 28.03 -18.40 -37.37
N ASN A 378 27.34 -19.55 -37.41
CA ASN A 378 26.27 -19.86 -36.47
C ASN A 378 26.75 -19.96 -35.02
N LYS A 379 27.99 -20.40 -34.77
CA LYS A 379 28.61 -20.33 -33.43
C LYS A 379 28.75 -18.88 -32.97
N LEU A 380 29.18 -17.96 -33.84
CA LEU A 380 29.25 -16.53 -33.52
C LEU A 380 27.87 -15.93 -33.25
N VAL A 381 26.85 -16.32 -34.03
CA VAL A 381 25.45 -15.92 -33.82
C VAL A 381 24.93 -16.44 -32.48
N SER A 382 25.15 -17.72 -32.18
CA SER A 382 24.74 -18.34 -30.92
C SER A 382 25.43 -17.69 -29.72
N ASP A 383 26.74 -17.43 -29.82
CA ASP A 383 27.49 -16.72 -28.78
C ASP A 383 26.99 -15.29 -28.56
N HIS A 384 26.63 -14.59 -29.64
CA HIS A 384 26.04 -13.26 -29.56
C HIS A 384 24.65 -13.30 -28.91
N ASN A 385 23.77 -14.18 -29.37
CA ASN A 385 22.42 -14.33 -28.83
C ASN A 385 22.46 -14.76 -27.35
N ARG A 386 23.39 -15.64 -26.97
CA ARG A 386 23.63 -16.01 -25.57
C ARG A 386 24.10 -14.84 -24.73
N LYS A 387 24.94 -13.95 -25.28
CA LYS A 387 25.34 -12.70 -24.59
C LYS A 387 24.17 -11.74 -24.42
N ILE A 388 23.24 -11.69 -25.39
CA ILE A 388 21.98 -10.93 -25.26
C ILE A 388 21.09 -11.56 -24.18
N ASP A 389 20.91 -12.87 -24.20
CA ASP A 389 20.09 -13.59 -23.20
C ASP A 389 20.64 -13.43 -21.78
N ARG A 390 21.95 -13.23 -21.65
CA ARG A 390 22.61 -12.95 -20.36
C ARG A 390 22.74 -11.47 -20.04
N LYS A 391 22.38 -10.56 -20.94
CA LYS A 391 22.54 -9.11 -20.75
C LYS A 391 21.62 -8.60 -19.65
N GLU A 392 20.35 -9.01 -19.62
CA GLU A 392 19.43 -8.58 -18.55
C GLU A 392 19.85 -9.12 -17.19
N ALA A 393 20.28 -10.39 -17.12
CA ALA A 393 20.81 -10.98 -15.90
C ALA A 393 22.09 -10.26 -15.44
N ALA A 394 23.03 -10.01 -16.36
CA ALA A 394 24.28 -9.31 -16.07
C ALA A 394 24.04 -7.84 -15.66
N LEU A 395 23.13 -7.13 -16.33
CA LEU A 395 22.71 -5.78 -15.92
C LEU A 395 22.02 -5.80 -14.54
N GLY A 396 21.27 -6.86 -14.22
CA GLY A 396 20.71 -7.10 -12.90
C GLY A 396 21.79 -7.28 -11.83
N GLU A 397 22.81 -8.09 -12.09
CA GLU A 397 23.96 -8.32 -11.20
C GLU A 397 24.80 -7.04 -11.01
N ILE A 398 24.99 -6.27 -12.08
CA ILE A 398 25.68 -4.98 -12.03
C ILE A 398 24.86 -3.96 -11.23
N LYS A 399 23.54 -3.91 -11.42
CA LYS A 399 22.65 -3.04 -10.65
C LYS A 399 22.69 -3.38 -9.16
N ALA A 400 22.75 -4.65 -8.80
CA ALA A 400 22.95 -5.08 -7.42
C ALA A 400 24.33 -4.63 -6.89
N SER A 401 25.40 -4.86 -7.65
CA SER A 401 26.76 -4.44 -7.29
C SER A 401 26.88 -2.93 -7.07
N PHE A 402 26.23 -2.13 -7.93
CA PHE A 402 26.14 -0.68 -7.79
C PHE A 402 25.47 -0.30 -6.47
N TRP A 403 24.34 -0.92 -6.13
CA TRP A 403 23.62 -0.61 -4.91
C TRP A 403 24.35 -1.07 -3.64
N ASP A 404 25.08 -2.18 -3.69
CA ASP A 404 25.97 -2.61 -2.60
C ASP A 404 27.08 -1.58 -2.35
N LEU A 405 27.70 -1.07 -3.43
CA LEU A 405 28.71 -0.02 -3.34
C LEU A 405 28.13 1.28 -2.78
N MET A 406 26.99 1.74 -3.28
CA MET A 406 26.33 2.94 -2.75
C MET A 406 25.93 2.77 -1.28
N ARG A 407 25.40 1.60 -0.90
CA ARG A 407 25.04 1.32 0.49
C ARG A 407 26.26 1.34 1.39
N TRP A 408 27.43 0.91 0.90
CA TRP A 408 28.69 1.01 1.61
C TRP A 408 29.19 2.45 1.75
N GLU A 409 29.22 3.22 0.67
CA GLU A 409 29.69 4.62 0.67
C GLU A 409 28.84 5.54 1.55
N TYR A 410 27.51 5.35 1.52
CA TYR A 410 26.55 6.14 2.31
C TYR A 410 26.22 5.49 3.65
N ASP A 411 26.98 4.46 4.07
CA ASP A 411 26.65 3.68 5.27
C ASP A 411 26.58 4.51 6.53
N GLN A 412 27.51 5.44 6.71
CA GLN A 412 27.52 6.31 7.87
C GLN A 412 26.19 7.08 8.00
N THR A 413 25.68 7.62 6.89
CA THR A 413 24.41 8.36 6.87
C THR A 413 23.23 7.44 7.16
N ILE A 414 23.17 6.29 6.50
CA ILE A 414 22.01 5.37 6.59
C ILE A 414 21.96 4.64 7.92
N SER A 415 23.10 4.12 8.39
CA SER A 415 23.17 3.43 9.68
C SER A 415 22.96 4.40 10.83
N SER A 416 23.45 5.66 10.74
CA SER A 416 23.09 6.70 11.70
C SER A 416 21.58 6.96 11.70
N LEU A 417 20.97 7.15 10.53
CA LEU A 417 19.53 7.41 10.44
C LEU A 417 18.69 6.26 11.00
N ILE A 418 19.04 5.00 10.71
CA ILE A 418 18.33 3.83 11.24
C ILE A 418 18.41 3.81 12.76
N ASN A 419 19.61 4.05 13.33
CA ASN A 419 19.79 4.12 14.77
C ASN A 419 19.02 5.28 15.40
N ASP A 420 19.09 6.46 14.78
CA ASP A 420 18.37 7.66 15.20
C ASP A 420 16.85 7.43 15.18
N LYS A 421 16.30 6.76 14.15
CA LYS A 421 14.88 6.39 14.09
C LYS A 421 14.51 5.39 15.17
N ALA A 422 15.36 4.40 15.44
CA ALA A 422 15.11 3.40 16.48
C ALA A 422 15.15 4.03 17.89
N GLU A 423 16.12 4.87 18.17
CA GLU A 423 16.24 5.61 19.43
C GLU A 423 15.09 6.59 19.61
N SER A 424 14.81 7.41 18.59
CA SER A 424 13.70 8.35 18.60
C SER A 424 12.36 7.63 18.78
N GLY A 425 12.15 6.49 18.12
CA GLY A 425 10.97 5.65 18.32
C GLY A 425 10.78 5.20 19.79
N ARG A 426 11.86 4.79 20.47
CA ARG A 426 11.82 4.45 21.91
C ARG A 426 11.53 5.68 22.77
N ASN A 427 12.17 6.80 22.49
CA ASN A 427 11.96 8.06 23.23
C ASN A 427 10.51 8.55 23.07
N LEU A 428 10.00 8.60 21.84
CA LEU A 428 8.61 8.96 21.54
C LEU A 428 7.63 8.04 22.28
N SER A 429 7.85 6.72 22.28
CA SER A 429 6.99 5.78 23.01
C SER A 429 6.96 6.05 24.52
N THR A 430 8.10 6.42 25.10
CA THR A 430 8.22 6.74 26.53
C THR A 430 7.51 8.05 26.87
N ILE A 431 7.69 9.08 26.02
CA ILE A 431 7.02 10.38 26.19
C ILE A 431 5.50 10.23 26.05
N ILE A 432 5.03 9.50 25.03
CA ILE A 432 3.60 9.23 24.81
C ILE A 432 3.00 8.53 26.03
N LYS A 433 3.69 7.51 26.57
CA LYS A 433 3.24 6.81 27.78
C LYS A 433 3.16 7.75 28.99
N SER A 434 4.16 8.63 29.17
CA SER A 434 4.13 9.64 30.24
C SER A 434 2.95 10.61 30.10
N ILE A 435 2.61 11.01 28.86
CA ILE A 435 1.45 11.87 28.57
C ILE A 435 0.15 11.16 28.94
N GLN A 436 0.01 9.88 28.56
CA GLN A 436 -1.15 9.05 28.92
C GLN A 436 -1.29 8.84 30.44
N ASP A 437 -0.17 8.69 31.15
CA ASP A 437 -0.16 8.60 32.62
C ASP A 437 -0.65 9.91 33.26
N TYR A 438 -0.27 11.07 32.72
CA TYR A 438 -0.78 12.36 33.18
C TYR A 438 -2.28 12.53 32.90
N GLU A 439 -2.76 12.14 31.71
CA GLU A 439 -4.19 12.15 31.39
C GLU A 439 -5.01 11.28 32.36
N THR A 440 -4.47 10.11 32.71
CA THR A 440 -5.08 9.22 33.70
C THR A 440 -5.11 9.85 35.09
N LYS A 441 -4.03 10.53 35.51
CA LYS A 441 -4.00 11.27 36.80
C LYS A 441 -5.00 12.43 36.82
N ILE A 442 -5.10 13.19 35.73
CA ILE A 442 -6.08 14.28 35.59
C ILE A 442 -7.51 13.71 35.69
N ALA A 443 -7.80 12.61 34.99
CA ALA A 443 -9.11 11.96 35.05
C ALA A 443 -9.48 11.53 36.48
N LYS A 444 -8.52 10.97 37.24
CA LYS A 444 -8.71 10.63 38.66
C LYS A 444 -9.04 11.86 39.52
N GLN A 445 -8.32 12.97 39.33
CA GLN A 445 -8.61 14.20 40.08
C GLN A 445 -9.97 14.81 39.70
N LYS A 446 -10.35 14.78 38.41
CA LYS A 446 -11.68 15.19 37.95
C LYS A 446 -12.79 14.34 38.56
N ALA A 447 -12.58 13.02 38.69
CA ALA A 447 -13.53 12.14 39.36
C ALA A 447 -13.70 12.49 40.85
N ILE A 448 -12.61 12.87 41.54
CA ILE A 448 -12.68 13.35 42.93
C ILE A 448 -13.52 14.62 43.01
N ILE A 449 -13.31 15.59 42.11
CA ILE A 449 -14.08 16.83 42.07
C ILE A 449 -15.58 16.54 41.91
N ILE A 450 -15.95 15.72 40.92
CA ILE A 450 -17.34 15.34 40.66
C ILE A 450 -17.98 14.70 41.89
N GLU A 451 -17.25 13.78 42.55
CA GLU A 451 -17.79 13.08 43.72
C GLU A 451 -17.94 13.99 44.94
N GLN A 452 -17.02 14.94 45.16
CA GLN A 452 -17.13 15.90 46.26
C GLN A 452 -18.20 16.97 45.99
N GLN A 453 -18.40 17.39 44.74
CA GLN A 453 -19.44 18.37 44.36
C GLN A 453 -20.86 17.87 44.64
N LYS A 454 -21.12 16.57 44.53
CA LYS A 454 -22.41 15.98 44.93
C LYS A 454 -22.72 16.15 46.42
N GLN A 455 -21.72 16.37 47.26
CA GLN A 455 -21.88 16.52 48.71
C GLN A 455 -22.24 17.95 49.12
N THR A 456 -22.05 18.94 48.23
CA THR A 456 -22.28 20.37 48.50
C THR A 456 -23.57 20.94 47.87
N THR A 457 -24.26 20.18 47.00
CA THR A 457 -25.37 20.66 46.15
C THR A 457 -26.63 21.12 46.92
N ASN A 458 -26.87 20.67 48.15
CA ASN A 458 -28.10 21.01 48.90
C ASN A 458 -28.18 22.48 49.39
N ILE A 459 -27.05 23.18 49.53
CA ILE A 459 -27.04 24.56 50.05
C ILE A 459 -27.39 25.57 48.94
N GLU A 460 -26.88 25.34 47.74
CA GLU A 460 -27.14 26.20 46.58
C GLU A 460 -28.59 26.08 46.10
N GLU A 461 -29.16 24.87 46.14
CA GLU A 461 -30.56 24.63 45.80
C GLU A 461 -31.51 25.42 46.72
N ALA A 462 -31.25 25.44 48.04
CA ALA A 462 -32.04 26.20 49.00
C ALA A 462 -32.00 27.71 48.74
N ILE A 463 -30.80 28.25 48.48
CA ILE A 463 -30.62 29.67 48.17
C ILE A 463 -31.35 30.01 46.86
N SER A 464 -31.25 29.14 45.86
CA SER A 464 -31.95 29.35 44.58
C SER A 464 -33.46 29.32 44.77
N ASN A 465 -34.01 28.40 45.56
CA ASN A 465 -35.45 28.31 45.80
C ASN A 465 -36.00 29.56 46.49
N ILE A 466 -35.30 30.09 47.51
CA ILE A 466 -35.72 31.33 48.18
C ILE A 466 -35.70 32.50 47.19
N ASN A 467 -34.60 32.66 46.45
CA ASN A 467 -34.45 33.78 45.52
C ASN A 467 -35.45 33.70 44.36
N ASN A 468 -35.71 32.51 43.82
CA ASN A 468 -36.75 32.32 42.80
C ASN A 468 -38.13 32.67 43.37
N GLY A 469 -38.45 32.28 44.61
CA GLY A 469 -39.70 32.67 45.26
C GLY A 469 -39.86 34.17 45.48
N LEU A 470 -38.77 34.91 45.68
CA LEU A 470 -38.79 36.39 45.71
C LEU A 470 -39.10 36.97 44.33
N ILE A 471 -38.45 36.46 43.28
CA ILE A 471 -38.65 36.88 41.90
C ILE A 471 -40.10 36.60 41.46
N ASP A 472 -40.65 35.43 41.78
CA ASP A 472 -42.02 35.05 41.45
C ASP A 472 -43.06 35.99 42.10
N LEU A 473 -42.71 36.62 43.23
CA LEU A 473 -43.54 37.63 43.90
C LEU A 473 -43.25 39.07 43.42
N GLY A 474 -42.39 39.25 42.42
CA GLY A 474 -42.03 40.54 41.84
C GLY A 474 -41.00 41.33 42.65
N ILE A 475 -40.21 40.68 43.50
CA ILE A 475 -39.18 41.31 44.32
C ILE A 475 -37.79 40.95 43.78
N GLU A 476 -37.10 41.94 43.23
CA GLU A 476 -35.75 41.80 42.67
C GLU A 476 -34.70 42.65 43.42
N ASP A 477 -35.17 43.62 44.23
CA ASP A 477 -34.33 44.62 44.90
C ASP A 477 -33.35 44.03 45.94
N PHE A 478 -33.63 42.82 46.45
CA PHE A 478 -32.77 42.11 47.39
C PHE A 478 -32.83 40.58 47.20
N LYS A 479 -31.78 39.90 47.65
CA LYS A 479 -31.70 38.43 47.60
C LYS A 479 -30.89 37.85 48.75
N ILE A 480 -31.01 36.55 48.98
CA ILE A 480 -30.12 35.81 49.86
C ILE A 480 -28.90 35.32 49.09
N LYS A 481 -27.71 35.45 49.69
CA LYS A 481 -26.47 34.84 49.24
C LYS A 481 -25.83 34.03 50.36
N HIS A 482 -24.98 33.10 49.96
CA HIS A 482 -24.04 32.45 50.87
C HIS A 482 -23.03 33.50 51.38
N HIS A 483 -22.73 33.47 52.68
CA HIS A 483 -21.80 34.43 53.31
C HIS A 483 -20.57 33.76 53.92
N SER A 484 -20.75 32.87 54.90
CA SER A 484 -19.66 32.16 55.57
C SER A 484 -20.21 30.94 56.32
N GLU A 485 -19.46 29.83 56.33
CA GLU A 485 -19.92 28.54 56.84
C GLU A 485 -21.36 28.19 56.39
N ASN A 486 -22.30 28.31 57.34
CA ASN A 486 -23.72 28.01 57.25
C ASN A 486 -24.56 29.25 57.32
N LEU A 487 -24.05 30.39 56.92
CA LEU A 487 -24.73 31.64 57.12
C LEU A 487 -25.17 32.19 55.78
N TYR A 488 -26.45 32.52 55.74
CA TYR A 488 -27.06 33.25 54.66
C TYR A 488 -27.00 34.74 55.00
N LYS A 489 -26.86 35.56 53.97
CA LYS A 489 -26.88 37.02 54.09
C LYS A 489 -27.82 37.60 53.07
N ILE A 490 -28.67 38.51 53.52
CA ILE A 490 -29.49 39.32 52.63
C ILE A 490 -28.58 40.39 52.04
N VAL A 491 -28.61 40.56 50.72
CA VAL A 491 -27.82 41.53 49.97
C VAL A 491 -28.72 42.40 49.09
N ARG A 492 -28.44 43.70 49.03
CA ARG A 492 -28.98 44.65 48.03
C ARG A 492 -27.83 45.14 47.16
N GLU A 493 -28.12 45.39 45.89
CA GLU A 493 -27.25 45.73 44.75
C GLU A 493 -25.76 46.06 45.04
N GLN A 494 -25.38 46.89 46.03
CA GLN A 494 -23.98 47.10 46.45
C GLN A 494 -23.70 47.37 47.95
N ASN A 495 -24.64 47.15 48.87
CA ASN A 495 -24.40 47.42 50.31
C ASN A 495 -24.55 46.15 51.13
N ASP A 496 -23.65 45.94 52.09
CA ASP A 496 -23.43 44.64 52.73
C ASP A 496 -23.64 44.69 54.26
N ASN A 497 -24.05 45.81 54.85
CA ASN A 497 -24.22 45.95 56.30
C ASN A 497 -25.68 46.24 56.71
N ARG A 498 -26.21 45.44 57.65
CA ARG A 498 -27.51 45.60 58.35
C ARG A 498 -28.76 45.74 57.46
N ILE A 499 -28.86 44.91 56.42
CA ILE A 499 -29.90 45.04 55.39
C ILE A 499 -31.30 44.67 55.88
N PHE A 500 -31.45 43.71 56.82
CA PHE A 500 -32.79 43.33 57.26
C PHE A 500 -33.56 44.48 57.92
N HIS A 501 -32.88 45.37 58.65
CA HIS A 501 -33.52 46.56 59.25
C HIS A 501 -33.94 47.62 58.23
N SER A 502 -33.29 47.66 57.06
CA SER A 502 -33.60 48.62 55.99
C SER A 502 -34.69 48.17 55.04
N LEU A 503 -35.14 46.90 55.16
CA LEU A 503 -36.32 46.40 54.46
C LEU A 503 -37.60 47.03 55.03
N SER A 504 -38.59 47.25 54.16
CA SER A 504 -39.95 47.59 54.58
C SER A 504 -40.61 46.43 55.35
N GLU A 505 -41.65 46.70 56.13
CA GLU A 505 -42.36 45.66 56.89
C GLU A 505 -42.94 44.56 55.98
N GLY A 506 -43.38 44.90 54.76
CA GLY A 506 -43.82 43.92 53.76
C GLY A 506 -42.67 43.04 53.27
N GLU A 507 -41.50 43.61 52.98
CA GLU A 507 -40.32 42.86 52.53
C GLU A 507 -39.77 41.95 53.62
N LYS A 508 -39.71 42.42 54.87
CA LYS A 508 -39.34 41.60 56.04
C LYS A 508 -40.25 40.39 56.19
N MET A 509 -41.55 40.57 55.97
CA MET A 509 -42.52 39.48 56.03
C MET A 509 -42.26 38.45 54.92
N ILE A 510 -42.09 38.91 53.68
CA ILE A 510 -41.91 38.01 52.53
C ILE A 510 -40.62 37.20 52.63
N ILE A 511 -39.49 37.83 52.96
CA ILE A 511 -38.22 37.10 53.07
C ILE A 511 -38.21 36.11 54.24
N SER A 512 -38.80 36.50 55.37
CA SER A 512 -38.90 35.60 56.53
C SER A 512 -39.85 34.44 56.26
N PHE A 513 -40.90 34.66 55.49
CA PHE A 513 -41.83 33.61 55.07
C PHE A 513 -41.20 32.64 54.07
N MET A 514 -40.47 33.14 53.06
CA MET A 514 -39.76 32.27 52.10
C MET A 514 -38.68 31.42 52.78
N TYR A 515 -37.95 32.03 53.71
CA TYR A 515 -37.02 31.31 54.56
C TYR A 515 -37.71 30.23 55.41
N PHE A 516 -38.89 30.53 55.98
CA PHE A 516 -39.67 29.55 56.74
C PHE A 516 -40.21 28.41 55.87
N LEU A 517 -40.63 28.69 54.63
CA LEU A 517 -41.07 27.68 53.67
C LEU A 517 -39.94 26.70 53.32
N GLU A 518 -38.74 27.21 53.04
CA GLU A 518 -37.58 26.36 52.79
C GLU A 518 -37.14 25.62 54.07
N LEU A 519 -37.28 26.21 55.26
CA LEU A 519 -37.09 25.50 56.53
C LEU A 519 -38.09 24.34 56.72
N CYS A 520 -39.32 24.49 56.24
CA CYS A 520 -40.31 23.41 56.22
C CYS A 520 -39.91 22.28 55.26
N ARG A 521 -39.25 22.61 54.13
CA ARG A 521 -38.78 21.65 53.12
C ARG A 521 -37.46 20.97 53.50
N GLY A 522 -36.57 21.66 54.21
CA GLY A 522 -35.21 21.19 54.54
C GLY A 522 -35.10 20.20 55.70
N LYS A 523 -33.89 19.70 55.98
CA LYS A 523 -33.57 18.89 57.18
C LYS A 523 -32.59 19.66 58.04
N LYS A 524 -32.76 19.66 59.38
CA LYS A 524 -31.89 20.43 60.29
C LYS A 524 -30.48 19.82 60.38
N ASP A 525 -30.33 18.51 60.18
CA ASP A 525 -29.04 17.82 60.10
C ASP A 525 -29.02 16.69 59.04
N ALA A 526 -27.85 16.45 58.44
CA ALA A 526 -27.65 15.38 57.46
C ALA A 526 -27.84 13.96 58.02
N THR A 527 -27.82 13.81 59.35
CA THR A 527 -28.04 12.56 60.09
C THR A 527 -29.44 12.43 60.68
N GLU A 528 -30.29 13.45 60.58
CA GLU A 528 -31.68 13.35 61.03
C GLU A 528 -32.49 12.45 60.07
N ALA A 529 -32.93 11.30 60.58
CA ALA A 529 -34.00 10.54 59.94
C ALA A 529 -35.23 11.44 59.86
N GLY A 530 -35.90 11.49 58.70
CA GLY A 530 -36.95 12.48 58.40
C GLY A 530 -38.04 12.53 59.46
N LYS A 531 -37.95 13.50 60.38
CA LYS A 531 -39.00 13.80 61.35
C LYS A 531 -40.23 14.33 60.63
N LYS A 532 -41.41 13.94 61.11
CA LYS A 532 -42.67 14.51 60.62
C LYS A 532 -42.77 15.94 61.17
N LYS A 533 -43.15 16.91 60.34
CA LYS A 533 -43.25 18.32 60.74
C LYS A 533 -44.70 18.74 60.91
N ILE A 534 -44.97 19.46 61.99
CA ILE A 534 -46.23 20.15 62.23
C ILE A 534 -45.95 21.65 62.01
N VAL A 535 -46.63 22.24 61.03
CA VAL A 535 -46.44 23.65 60.64
C VAL A 535 -47.60 24.48 61.19
N VAL A 536 -47.28 25.57 61.89
CA VAL A 536 -48.23 26.46 62.59
C VAL A 536 -48.09 27.89 62.12
#